data_AF-A0A931DDA7-F1
#
_entry.id   AF-A0A931DDA7-F1
#
_cell.length_a   1.000
_cell.length_b   1.000
_cell.length_c   1.000
_cell.angle_alpha   90.00
_cell.angle_beta   90.00
_cell.angle_gamma   90.00
#
_symmetry.space_group_name_H-M   'P 1'
#
loop_
_entity.id
_entity.type
_entity.pdbx_description
1 polymer ?
#
loop_
_entity_poly.entity_id
_entity_poly.type
_entity_poly.pdbx_seq_one_letter_code
_entity_poly.pdbx_strand_id
1 'polypeptide(L)'
;MNVDYENTPTFLIDASVFPGSSGSPVFLVPRPSAPDKYGNITIGGPAKPPMLLGIVAAVHQRQVPVMLASAASGIPVVSDLIDLGIVYKASAIHDLARQLMAEETRSARSA
;
A
#
# COMPACT_ATOMS: atom_id res chain seq x y z
N MET A 1 13.86 9.79 -6.45
CA MET A 1 12.66 10.38 -5.84
C MET A 1 11.97 9.29 -5.06
N ASN A 2 12.10 9.30 -3.73
CA ASN A 2 11.22 8.55 -2.84
C ASN A 2 10.17 9.55 -2.38
N VAL A 3 8.97 9.51 -2.96
CA VAL A 3 7.91 10.48 -2.66
C VAL A 3 7.00 9.87 -1.61
N ASP A 4 6.91 10.52 -0.46
CA ASP A 4 6.00 10.17 0.63
C ASP A 4 4.61 10.72 0.33
N TYR A 5 3.59 9.88 0.45
CA TYR A 5 2.21 10.31 0.30
C TYR A 5 1.74 10.98 1.60
N GLU A 6 1.16 12.18 1.49
CA GLU A 6 0.68 12.98 2.63
C GLU A 6 1.75 13.21 3.72
N ASN A 7 3.03 13.36 3.33
CA ASN A 7 4.18 13.51 4.25
C ASN A 7 4.34 12.34 5.25
N THR A 8 3.80 11.17 4.94
CA THR A 8 3.97 9.94 5.71
C THR A 8 4.75 8.92 4.88
N PRO A 9 5.45 7.94 5.49
CA PRO A 9 6.20 6.92 4.75
C PRO A 9 5.26 5.88 4.11
N THR A 10 4.35 6.36 3.28
CA THR A 10 3.32 5.62 2.57
C THR A 10 3.34 5.96 1.08
N PHE A 11 2.69 5.13 0.27
CA PHE A 11 2.45 5.40 -1.15
C PHE A 11 1.07 4.90 -1.56
N LEU A 12 0.56 5.43 -2.68
CA LEU A 12 -0.70 5.02 -3.28
C LEU A 12 -0.49 3.87 -4.26
N ILE A 13 -1.46 2.95 -4.30
CA ILE A 13 -1.62 1.95 -5.36
C ILE A 13 -2.99 2.10 -6.01
N ASP A 14 -3.02 1.95 -7.33
CA ASP A 14 -4.24 1.83 -8.12
C ASP A 14 -4.56 0.33 -8.25
N ALA A 15 -5.41 -0.14 -7.36
CA ALA A 15 -5.78 -1.54 -7.23
C ALA A 15 -7.07 -1.65 -6.43
N SER A 16 -7.90 -2.65 -6.76
CA SER A 16 -9.08 -2.99 -5.98
C SER A 16 -8.71 -3.50 -4.59
N VAL A 17 -8.69 -2.58 -3.65
CA VAL A 17 -8.52 -2.79 -2.22
C VAL A 17 -9.84 -2.53 -1.51
N PHE A 18 -10.14 -3.36 -0.52
CA PHE A 18 -11.41 -3.31 0.21
C PHE A 18 -11.14 -3.38 1.71
N PRO A 19 -12.12 -3.03 2.57
CA PRO A 19 -12.06 -3.40 3.97
C PRO A 19 -11.76 -4.90 4.11
N GLY A 20 -10.69 -5.25 4.83
CA GLY A 20 -10.16 -6.62 4.91
C GLY A 20 -8.88 -6.85 4.09
N SER A 21 -8.54 -6.00 3.12
CA SER A 21 -7.23 -6.03 2.45
C SER A 21 -6.10 -5.50 3.33
N SER A 22 -6.41 -4.82 4.44
CA SER A 22 -5.42 -4.32 5.40
C SER A 22 -4.52 -5.44 5.91
N GLY A 23 -3.22 -5.18 6.00
CA GLY A 23 -2.21 -6.19 6.37
C GLY A 23 -1.69 -7.03 5.20
N SER A 24 -2.29 -6.95 4.02
CA SER A 24 -1.81 -7.69 2.84
C SER A 24 -0.47 -7.13 2.34
N PRO A 25 0.49 -8.00 1.98
CA PRO A 25 1.78 -7.56 1.44
C PRO A 25 1.65 -7.14 -0.02
N VAL A 26 2.40 -6.11 -0.41
CA VAL A 26 2.50 -5.63 -1.79
C VAL A 26 3.88 -5.97 -2.33
N PHE A 27 3.94 -6.79 -3.38
CA PHE A 27 5.19 -7.21 -4.01
C PHE A 27 5.33 -6.66 -5.42
N LEU A 28 6.53 -6.17 -5.74
CA LEU A 28 6.97 -6.04 -7.13
C LEU A 28 7.50 -7.41 -7.57
N VAL A 29 6.95 -7.94 -8.66
CA VAL A 29 7.43 -9.20 -9.26
C VAL A 29 8.14 -8.86 -10.58
N PRO A 30 9.49 -8.76 -10.60
CA PRO A 30 10.21 -8.38 -11.79
C PRO A 30 10.07 -9.44 -12.88
N ARG A 31 9.77 -9.00 -14.11
CA ARG A 31 9.78 -9.89 -15.28
C ARG A 31 11.18 -9.94 -15.89
N PRO A 32 11.63 -11.08 -16.45
CA PRO A 32 12.90 -11.19 -17.16
C PRO A 32 13.05 -10.20 -18.31
N SER A 33 11.91 -9.82 -18.90
CA SER A 33 11.83 -8.79 -19.92
C SER A 33 10.79 -7.76 -19.52
N ALA A 34 11.20 -6.50 -19.36
CA ALA A 34 10.32 -5.40 -18.99
C ALA A 34 10.85 -4.06 -19.55
N PRO A 35 9.96 -3.13 -19.92
CA PRO A 35 10.35 -1.76 -20.23
C PRO A 35 10.82 -1.04 -18.96
N ASP A 36 11.84 -0.20 -19.10
CA ASP A 36 12.23 0.77 -18.08
C ASP A 36 11.38 2.06 -18.19
N LYS A 37 11.58 2.97 -17.25
CA LYS A 37 10.89 4.27 -17.22
C LYS A 37 11.22 5.21 -18.38
N TYR A 38 12.21 4.87 -19.20
CA TYR A 38 12.63 5.63 -20.37
C TYR A 38 12.17 4.96 -21.68
N GLY A 39 11.42 3.84 -21.60
CA GLY A 39 10.93 3.10 -22.75
C GLY A 39 11.92 2.09 -23.33
N ASN A 40 13.10 1.90 -22.73
CA ASN A 40 14.02 0.84 -23.17
C ASN A 40 13.51 -0.50 -22.66
N ILE A 41 13.59 -1.55 -23.49
CA ILE A 41 13.20 -2.90 -23.08
C ILE A 41 14.47 -3.70 -22.82
N THR A 42 14.66 -4.13 -21.57
CA THR A 42 15.63 -5.20 -21.29
C THR A 42 14.98 -6.52 -21.67
N ILE A 43 15.65 -7.35 -22.48
CA ILE A 43 15.15 -8.67 -22.90
C ILE A 43 16.09 -9.74 -22.35
N GLY A 44 15.52 -10.76 -21.69
CA GLY A 44 16.27 -11.96 -21.31
C GLY A 44 17.18 -11.81 -20.08
N GLY A 45 16.83 -10.95 -19.13
CA GLY A 45 17.56 -10.81 -17.86
C GLY A 45 17.37 -11.99 -16.90
N PRO A 46 18.24 -12.15 -15.90
CA PRO A 46 18.08 -13.18 -14.86
C PRO A 46 16.78 -12.95 -14.08
N ALA A 47 16.12 -14.05 -13.71
CA ALA A 47 14.95 -13.99 -12.82
C ALA A 47 15.35 -13.34 -11.49
N LYS A 48 14.64 -12.29 -11.08
CA LYS A 48 14.83 -11.63 -9.78
C LYS A 48 13.71 -12.08 -8.84
N PRO A 49 14.00 -12.26 -7.53
CA PRO A 49 12.96 -12.58 -6.57
C PRO A 49 11.95 -11.41 -6.45
N PRO A 50 10.71 -11.69 -6.04
CA PRO A 50 9.76 -10.66 -5.66
C PRO A 50 10.34 -9.73 -4.59
N MET A 51 10.10 -8.43 -4.73
CA MET A 51 10.56 -7.41 -3.80
C MET A 51 9.37 -6.87 -3.02
N LEU A 52 9.44 -6.91 -1.69
CA LEU A 52 8.42 -6.29 -0.84
C LEU A 52 8.46 -4.77 -1.04
N LEU A 53 7.34 -4.20 -1.47
CA LEU A 53 7.16 -2.75 -1.55
C LEU A 53 6.54 -2.20 -0.27
N GLY A 54 5.68 -2.97 0.39
CA GLY A 54 5.00 -2.51 1.59
C GLY A 54 3.84 -3.39 2.05
N ILE A 55 3.06 -2.87 2.99
CA ILE A 55 1.86 -3.51 3.54
C ILE A 55 0.67 -2.56 3.37
N VAL A 56 -0.45 -3.07 2.85
CA VAL A 56 -1.69 -2.30 2.70
C VAL A 56 -2.16 -1.83 4.08
N ALA A 57 -2.29 -0.52 4.25
CA ALA A 57 -2.71 0.12 5.47
C ALA A 57 -4.21 0.41 5.47
N ALA A 58 -4.71 1.02 4.39
CA ALA A 58 -6.07 1.51 4.26
C ALA A 58 -6.53 1.58 2.80
N VAL A 59 -7.84 1.76 2.62
CA VAL A 59 -8.49 2.04 1.33
C VAL A 59 -8.96 3.50 1.29
N HIS A 60 -8.84 4.15 0.14
CA HIS A 60 -9.41 5.48 -0.07
C HIS A 60 -10.91 5.36 -0.33
N GLN A 61 -11.69 6.19 0.37
CA GLN A 61 -13.14 6.22 0.26
C GLN A 61 -13.59 7.61 -0.16
N ARG A 62 -14.58 7.67 -1.05
CA ARG A 62 -15.22 8.91 -1.47
C ARG A 62 -16.66 8.91 -1.01
N GLN A 63 -17.09 9.98 -0.37
CA GLN A 63 -18.51 10.17 -0.05
C GLN A 63 -19.24 10.66 -1.30
N VAL A 64 -20.29 9.95 -1.72
CA VAL A 64 -21.06 10.27 -2.93
C VAL A 64 -22.54 10.38 -2.58
N PRO A 65 -23.21 11.50 -2.93
CA PRO A 65 -24.66 11.62 -2.79
C PRO A 65 -25.37 10.70 -3.78
N VAL A 66 -26.38 9.97 -3.33
CA VAL A 66 -27.18 9.07 -4.17
C VAL A 66 -28.66 9.45 -4.11
N MET A 67 -29.34 9.38 -5.24
CA MET A 67 -30.79 9.58 -5.28
C MET A 67 -31.50 8.26 -4.94
N LEU A 68 -32.27 8.24 -3.84
CA LEU A 68 -33.20 7.15 -3.60
C LEU A 68 -34.51 7.42 -4.35
N ALA A 69 -35.04 6.39 -5.02
CA ALA A 69 -36.31 6.44 -5.75
C ALA A 69 -37.56 6.58 -4.85
N SER A 70 -37.38 6.66 -3.53
CA SER A 70 -38.45 6.76 -2.53
C SER A 70 -38.35 8.12 -1.81
N ALA A 71 -39.50 8.77 -1.63
CA ALA A 71 -39.69 10.13 -1.11
C ALA A 71 -39.35 10.30 0.39
N ALA A 72 -38.22 9.77 0.85
CA ALA A 72 -37.66 10.11 2.15
C ALA A 72 -37.04 11.52 2.07
N SER A 73 -37.30 12.35 3.08
CA SER A 73 -36.73 13.70 3.18
C SER A 73 -35.20 13.61 3.39
N GLY A 74 -34.43 14.03 2.39
CA GLY A 74 -32.96 14.13 2.43
C GLY A 74 -32.27 13.36 1.30
N ILE A 75 -31.12 13.86 0.83
CA ILE A 75 -30.24 13.15 -0.12
C ILE A 75 -29.30 12.25 0.69
N PRO A 76 -29.42 10.91 0.60
CA PRO A 76 -28.50 10.01 1.28
C PRO A 76 -27.10 10.10 0.67
N VAL A 77 -26.08 9.98 1.52
CA VAL A 77 -24.67 9.94 1.12
C VAL A 77 -24.16 8.55 1.44
N VAL A 78 -23.49 7.92 0.48
CA VAL A 78 -22.87 6.59 0.64
C VAL A 78 -21.35 6.68 0.46
N SER A 79 -20.65 5.76 1.11
CA SER A 79 -19.20 5.62 0.96
C SER A 79 -18.89 4.72 -0.23
N ASP A 80 -18.27 5.30 -1.25
CA ASP A 80 -17.82 4.63 -2.46
C ASP A 80 -16.32 4.30 -2.36
N LEU A 81 -15.93 3.11 -2.80
CA LEU A 81 -14.52 2.69 -2.86
C LEU A 81 -14.00 3.02 -4.25
N ILE A 82 -12.91 3.77 -4.32
CA ILE A 82 -12.40 4.31 -5.60
C ILE A 82 -11.17 3.56 -6.14
N ASP A 83 -11.00 2.29 -5.76
CA ASP A 83 -9.87 1.43 -6.16
C ASP A 83 -8.47 2.03 -5.89
N LEU A 84 -8.35 2.85 -4.84
CA LEU A 84 -7.08 3.40 -4.37
C LEU A 84 -6.71 2.86 -2.99
N GLY A 85 -5.52 2.27 -2.88
CA GLY A 85 -4.97 1.76 -1.62
C GLY A 85 -3.83 2.62 -1.10
N ILE A 86 -3.74 2.74 0.22
CA ILE A 86 -2.61 3.36 0.94
C ILE A 86 -1.74 2.24 1.49
N VAL A 87 -0.44 2.29 1.22
CA VAL A 87 0.51 1.23 1.58
C VAL A 87 1.66 1.82 2.40
N TYR A 88 1.96 1.24 3.57
CA TYR A 88 3.18 1.57 4.33
C TYR A 88 4.41 1.06 3.58
N LYS A 89 5.42 1.90 3.41
CA LYS A 89 6.66 1.53 2.71
C LYS A 89 7.41 0.44 3.45
N ALA A 90 8.03 -0.47 2.69
CA ALA A 90 8.93 -1.49 3.21
C ALA A 90 10.05 -0.93 4.10
N SER A 91 10.54 0.28 3.81
CA SER A 91 11.54 0.96 4.66
C SER A 91 11.02 1.23 6.07
N ALA A 92 9.78 1.73 6.21
CA ALA A 92 9.18 1.99 7.51
C ALA A 92 8.93 0.69 8.30
N ILE A 93 8.52 -0.37 7.61
CA ILE A 93 8.34 -1.70 8.20
C ILE A 93 9.69 -2.25 8.70
N HIS A 94 10.75 -2.10 7.91
CA HIS A 94 12.10 -2.53 8.27
C HIS A 94 12.66 -1.76 9.47
N ASP A 95 12.45 -0.44 9.50
CA ASP A 95 12.90 0.40 10.62
C ASP A 95 12.18 0.03 11.92
N LEU A 96 10.85 -0.18 11.86
CA LEU A 96 10.07 -0.65 13.00
C LEU A 96 10.55 -2.04 13.48
N ALA A 97 10.72 -2.99 12.56
CA ALA A 97 11.20 -4.32 12.91
C ALA A 97 12.57 -4.27 13.60
N ARG A 98 13.49 -3.44 13.10
CA ARG A 98 14.80 -3.25 13.72
C ARG A 98 14.69 -2.70 15.14
N GLN A 99 13.81 -1.72 15.37
CA GLN A 99 13.60 -1.13 16.70
C GLN A 99 13.07 -2.18 17.68
N LEU A 100 12.04 -2.93 17.30
CA LEU A 100 11.45 -3.97 18.14
C LEU A 100 12.47 -5.05 18.53
N MET A 101 13.28 -5.52 17.58
CA MET A 101 14.30 -6.53 17.84
C MET A 101 15.42 -6.00 18.75
N ALA A 102 15.77 -4.71 18.64
CA ALA A 102 16.75 -4.06 19.49
C ALA A 102 16.23 -3.89 20.94
N GLU A 103 14.96 -3.55 21.10
CA GLU A 103 14.30 -3.44 22.41
C GLU A 103 14.23 -4.80 23.12
N GLU A 104 13.85 -5.86 22.42
CA GLU A 104 13.79 -7.22 22.94
C GLU A 104 15.17 -7.69 23.43
N THR A 105 16.22 -7.41 22.64
CA THR A 105 17.61 -7.71 23.01
C THR A 105 18.05 -6.94 24.26
N ARG A 106 17.58 -5.70 24.44
CA ARG A 106 17.92 -4.88 25.62
C ARG A 106 17.21 -5.38 26.88
N SER A 107 15.94 -5.74 26.76
CA SER A 107 15.13 -6.32 27.84
C SER A 107 15.74 -7.63 28.35
N ALA A 108 16.14 -8.52 27.44
CA ALA A 108 16.77 -9.80 27.78
C ALA A 108 18.16 -9.68 28.45
N ARG A 109 18.85 -8.54 28.29
CA ARG A 109 20.16 -8.28 28.94
C ARG A 109 20.04 -7.60 30.31
N SER A 110 18.86 -7.08 30.65
CA SER A 110 18.57 -6.43 31.94
C SER A 110 17.88 -7.35 32.95
N ALA A 111 17.55 -8.58 32.56
CA ALA A 111 17.05 -9.65 33.42
C ALA A 111 18.19 -10.59 33.81
#